data_AF-A0A3M1Z8H7-F1
#
_entry.id   AF-A0A3M1Z8H7-F1
#
_cell.length_a   1.000
_cell.length_b   1.000
_cell.length_c   1.000
_cell.angle_alpha   90.00
_cell.angle_beta   90.00
_cell.angle_gamma   90.00
#
_symmetry.space_group_name_H-M   'P 1'
#
loop_
_entity.id
_entity.type
_entity.pdbx_description
1 polymer ?
#
loop_
_entity_poly.entity_id
_entity_poly.type
_entity_poly.pdbx_seq_one_letter_code
_entity_poly.pdbx_strand_id
1 'polypeptide(L)' 'IDGFSKYCLLNGVDQLGFLLGLEADIVAYEAEHPPRVNTHLV' A
#
# COMPACT_ATOMS: atom_id res chain seq x y z
N ILE A 1 8.17 -19.78 8.64
CA ILE A 1 8.01 -18.49 7.93
C ILE A 1 6.55 -18.06 8.05
N ASP A 2 6.27 -16.79 8.33
CA ASP A 2 4.90 -16.30 8.40
C ASP A 2 4.25 -16.21 7.01
N GLY A 3 2.92 -16.04 6.97
CA GLY A 3 2.16 -16.06 5.73
C GLY A 3 2.55 -14.94 4.76
N PHE A 4 2.86 -13.76 5.28
CA PHE A 4 3.25 -12.62 4.45
C PHE A 4 4.65 -12.83 3.87
N SER A 5 5.62 -13.24 4.68
CA SER A 5 6.95 -13.57 4.17
C SER A 5 6.92 -14.71 3.14
N LYS A 6 6.02 -15.70 3.29
CA LYS A 6 5.81 -16.73 2.26
C LYS A 6 5.26 -16.15 0.96
N TYR A 7 4.29 -15.23 1.03
CA TYR A 7 3.75 -14.54 -0.13
C TYR A 7 4.86 -13.78 -0.89
N CYS A 8 5.67 -13.01 -0.17
CA CYS A 8 6.79 -12.25 -0.72
C CYS A 8 7.76 -13.17 -1.48
N LEU A 9 8.19 -14.27 -0.86
CA LEU A 9 9.07 -15.25 -1.50
C LEU A 9 8.45 -15.91 -2.74
N LEU A 10 7.17 -16.28 -2.70
CA LEU A 10 6.51 -16.95 -3.82
C LEU A 10 6.27 -16.02 -5.01
N ASN A 11 6.04 -14.73 -4.76
CA ASN A 11 5.82 -13.73 -5.81
C ASN A 11 7.10 -12.99 -6.22
N GLY A 12 8.24 -13.32 -5.61
CA GLY A 12 9.52 -12.67 -5.92
C GLY A 12 9.56 -11.18 -5.57
N VAL A 13 8.80 -10.77 -4.55
CA VAL A 13 8.74 -9.39 -4.06
C VAL A 13 9.20 -9.33 -2.61
N ASP A 14 9.67 -8.17 -2.16
CA ASP A 14 9.83 -7.89 -0.74
C ASP A 14 8.61 -7.10 -0.20
N GLN A 15 8.72 -6.61 1.04
CA GLN A 15 7.61 -5.87 1.66
C GLN A 15 7.33 -4.53 0.98
N LEU A 16 8.37 -3.85 0.48
CA LEU A 16 8.23 -2.58 -0.21
C LEU A 16 7.63 -2.81 -1.61
N GLY A 17 8.11 -3.81 -2.32
CA GLY A 17 7.56 -4.23 -3.62
C GLY A 17 6.10 -4.66 -3.52
N PHE A 18 5.71 -5.36 -2.45
CA PHE A 18 4.31 -5.65 -2.17
C PHE A 18 3.48 -4.36 -2.02
N LEU A 19 3.96 -3.40 -1.21
CA LEU A 19 3.24 -2.14 -0.98
C LEU A 19 3.10 -1.31 -2.28
N LEU A 20 4.16 -1.21 -3.07
CA LEU A 20 4.14 -0.50 -4.35
C LEU A 20 3.18 -1.16 -5.35
N GLY A 21 3.00 -2.48 -5.29
CA GLY A 21 2.04 -3.20 -6.12
C GLY A 21 0.57 -2.87 -5.83
N LEU A 22 0.26 -2.20 -4.71
CA LEU A 22 -1.09 -1.83 -4.30
C LEU A 22 -1.50 -0.42 -4.76
N GLU A 23 -0.70 0.26 -5.58
CA GLU A 23 -0.94 1.67 -5.92
C GLU A 23 -2.34 1.94 -6.51
N ALA A 24 -2.84 1.08 -7.38
CA ALA A 24 -4.19 1.22 -7.94
C ALA A 24 -5.30 1.13 -6.86
N ASP A 25 -5.14 0.20 -5.91
CA ASP A 25 -6.09 0.01 -4.81
C ASP A 25 -6.03 1.17 -3.82
N ILE A 26 -4.83 1.70 -3.55
CA ILE A 26 -4.61 2.88 -2.72
C ILE A 26 -5.32 4.10 -3.34
N VAL A 27 -5.11 4.36 -4.63
CA VAL A 27 -5.75 5.48 -5.34
C VAL A 27 -7.27 5.37 -5.31
N ALA A 28 -7.81 4.17 -5.56
CA ALA A 28 -9.26 3.94 -5.48
C ALA A 28 -9.81 4.23 -4.08
N TYR A 29 -9.12 3.73 -3.05
CA TYR A 29 -9.50 3.96 -1.66
C TYR A 29 -9.44 5.46 -1.29
N GLU A 30 -8.36 6.16 -1.63
CA GLU A 30 -8.18 7.58 -1.29
C GLU A 30 -9.19 8.49 -2.02
N ALA A 31 -9.61 8.13 -3.23
CA ALA A 31 -10.65 8.85 -3.96
C ALA A 31 -12.01 8.80 -3.25
N GLU A 32 -12.33 7.68 -2.60
CA GLU A 32 -13.55 7.49 -1.82
C GLU A 32 -13.44 8.05 -0.39
N HIS A 33 -12.22 8.24 0.11
CA HIS A 33 -11.94 8.63 1.50
C HIS A 33 -11.10 9.91 1.57
N PRO A 34 -11.74 11.10 1.55
CA PRO A 34 -11.04 12.37 1.63
C PRO A 34 -10.10 12.47 2.85
N PRO A 35 -8.95 13.16 2.74
CA PRO A 35 -8.00 13.33 3.83
C PRO A 35 -8.67 13.93 5.07
N ARG A 36 -8.46 13.29 6.23
CA ARG A 36 -9.04 13.72 7.51
C ARG A 36 -8.26 14.85 8.19
N VAL A 37 -7.02 15.08 7.77
CA VAL A 37 -6.12 16.09 8.32
C VAL A 37 -5.61 16.94 7.18
N ASN A 38 -5.77 18.26 7.31
CA ASN A 38 -5.17 19.21 6.39
C ASN A 38 -3.76 19.57 6.89
N THR A 39 -2.74 19.24 6.09
CA THR A 39 -1.32 19.50 6.41
C THR A 39 -0.73 20.63 5.56
N HIS A 40 -1.55 21.36 4.80
CA HIS A 40 -1.08 22.53 4.05
C HIS A 40 -0.72 23.67 5.02
N LEU A 41 0.45 24.28 4.80
CA LEU A 41 0.85 25.51 5.48
C LEU A 41 -0.05 26.64 4.97
N VAL A 42 -0.79 27.26 5.89
CA VAL A 42 -1.57 28.48 5.67
C VAL A 42 -0.63 29.68 5.58
#